data_AF-A0A563TZL6-F1
#
_entry.id   AF-A0A563TZL6-F1
#
_cell.length_a   1.000
_cell.length_b   1.000
_cell.length_c   1.000
_cell.angle_alpha   90.00
_cell.angle_beta   90.00
_cell.angle_gamma   90.00
#
_symmetry.space_group_name_H-M   'P 1'
#
loop_
_entity.id
_entity.type
_entity.pdbx_description
1 polymer ?
#
loop_
_entity_poly.entity_id
_entity_poly.type
_entity_poly.pdbx_seq_one_letter_code
_entity_poly.pdbx_strand_id
1 'polypeptide(L)'
;MFIRFMIKNLAAVIFLCFYLENSLVAQSLKPIGIDENSIKFTVEADTAWTAMLKRYKGWFGADGIYTIPLNGVESRKSNAGDKSLLIFSDSMIGEVKDGTMQPGYKMIHNSVALLTGSKPQPDNLKFHWEKSKDGSAESVFIPRTSQTQPGDYYWLGDGFVNTEGNGALYIFGYRVKTFNTDAFGFKEVGNTLIKLNPKQAPAFKDIFQKDTPFYLTSKGGDIGSFGTGIYVNTKSAQAKNADGYVYVYGVRNISKDIMLARVLPKQFDNYAQWQFWDGASWVGDMDKVANITSNASNEISVSQLADGRYIMVFQVNGMSTDIGIRLANKLTGPWGPIIKIWDCNPDLKKSTYVVYNAKAHPTLSGPNELLISYNINSLEFIKDLMTDPNLYRPRFIRLKIQ
;
A
#
# COMPACT_ATOMS: atom_id res chain seq x y z
N MET A 1 11.15 12.91 63.68
CA MET A 1 11.94 13.82 64.56
C MET A 1 13.38 13.71 64.05
N PHE A 2 13.78 14.49 63.06
CA PHE A 2 14.42 15.78 63.28
C PHE A 2 14.20 16.71 62.07
N ILE A 3 13.66 17.88 62.39
CA ILE A 3 13.52 19.07 61.56
C ILE A 3 14.76 19.93 61.82
N ARG A 4 15.39 20.49 60.78
CA ARG A 4 15.86 21.89 60.80
C ARG A 4 16.12 22.46 59.40
N PHE A 5 15.43 23.57 59.18
CA PHE A 5 15.32 24.46 58.02
C PHE A 5 16.51 25.43 57.91
N MET A 6 16.79 25.93 56.69
CA MET A 6 16.90 27.37 56.29
C MET A 6 17.64 27.47 54.93
N ILE A 7 16.94 27.69 53.81
CA ILE A 7 16.56 28.98 53.18
C ILE A 7 17.75 29.89 52.84
N LYS A 8 17.99 30.08 51.53
CA LYS A 8 18.40 31.36 50.93
C LYS A 8 17.77 31.54 49.54
N ASN A 9 16.91 32.56 49.47
CA ASN A 9 16.62 33.54 48.40
C ASN A 9 16.08 33.02 47.05
N LEU A 10 14.79 33.21 46.73
CA LEU A 10 14.05 34.45 46.44
C LEU A 10 14.31 34.99 45.01
N ALA A 11 13.44 34.61 44.07
CA ALA A 11 12.83 35.50 43.08
C ALA A 11 11.82 34.70 42.21
N ALA A 12 10.56 34.70 42.64
CA ALA A 12 9.42 34.41 41.79
C ALA A 12 8.83 35.75 41.35
N VAL A 13 8.95 36.09 40.07
CA VAL A 13 8.08 37.06 39.39
C VAL A 13 7.79 36.51 38.00
N ILE A 14 6.59 35.94 37.87
CA ILE A 14 5.63 36.13 36.77
C ILE A 14 6.28 36.45 35.41
N PHE A 15 6.35 35.45 34.54
CA PHE A 15 6.00 35.65 33.13
C PHE A 15 5.11 34.51 32.68
N LEU A 16 3.81 34.81 32.73
CA LEU A 16 2.75 34.12 32.00
C LEU A 16 3.01 34.39 30.50
N CYS A 17 4.03 33.76 29.92
CA CYS A 17 4.22 33.76 28.48
C CYS A 17 3.21 32.77 27.90
N PHE A 18 2.15 33.34 27.33
CA PHE A 18 1.35 32.75 26.28
C PHE A 18 2.25 32.09 25.23
N TYR A 19 2.57 30.82 25.40
CA TYR A 19 2.76 29.93 24.26
C TYR A 19 1.35 29.57 23.78
N LEU A 20 0.74 30.51 23.05
CA LEU A 20 -0.12 30.16 21.95
C LEU A 20 0.77 29.45 20.95
N GLU A 21 1.01 28.16 21.17
CA GLU A 21 1.28 27.28 20.04
C GLU A 21 0.07 27.45 19.12
N ASN A 22 0.30 28.03 17.95
CA ASN A 22 -0.60 27.92 16.83
C ASN A 22 -0.63 26.43 16.40
N SER A 23 -1.17 25.56 17.26
CA SER A 23 -1.91 24.42 16.80
C SER A 23 -3.17 25.00 16.16
N LEU A 24 -3.04 25.45 14.92
CA LEU A 24 -4.11 25.31 13.96
C LEU A 24 -4.37 23.80 13.88
N VAL A 25 -5.16 23.31 14.84
CA VAL A 25 -6.03 22.17 14.62
C VAL A 25 -6.74 22.57 13.35
N ALA A 26 -6.31 22.00 12.22
CA ALA A 26 -7.14 21.96 11.04
C ALA A 26 -8.42 21.31 11.53
N GLN A 27 -9.41 22.16 11.81
CA GLN A 27 -10.73 21.76 12.27
C GLN A 27 -11.13 20.71 11.24
N SER A 28 -11.20 19.44 11.65
CA SER A 28 -11.44 18.34 10.72
C SER A 28 -12.80 18.63 10.12
N LEU A 29 -12.84 19.25 8.95
CA LEU A 29 -14.07 19.63 8.30
C LEU A 29 -14.81 18.31 8.14
N LYS A 30 -15.95 18.15 8.84
CA LYS A 30 -16.76 16.96 8.61
C LYS A 30 -17.20 17.01 7.16
N PRO A 31 -17.05 15.93 6.39
CA PRO A 31 -17.55 15.93 5.03
C PRO A 31 -19.05 16.21 5.03
N ILE A 32 -19.45 17.17 4.21
CA ILE A 32 -20.84 17.55 4.06
C ILE A 32 -21.60 16.35 3.48
N GLY A 33 -22.60 15.86 4.22
CA GLY A 33 -23.48 14.78 3.78
C GLY A 33 -22.85 13.40 3.71
N ILE A 34 -21.74 13.15 4.43
CA ILE A 34 -21.14 11.81 4.55
C ILE A 34 -21.07 11.39 6.02
N ASP A 35 -21.73 10.28 6.32
CA ASP A 35 -21.74 9.56 7.59
C ASP A 35 -21.59 8.04 7.36
N GLU A 36 -21.72 7.25 8.43
CA GLU A 36 -21.55 5.79 8.39
C GLU A 36 -22.64 5.08 7.57
N ASN A 37 -23.80 5.71 7.36
CA ASN A 37 -24.93 5.16 6.61
C ASN A 37 -25.00 5.66 5.16
N SER A 38 -24.02 6.46 4.75
CA SER A 38 -24.00 7.12 3.44
C SER A 38 -23.69 6.18 2.27
N ILE A 39 -23.50 4.89 2.53
CA ILE A 39 -23.34 3.84 1.52
C ILE A 39 -24.06 2.59 1.95
N LYS A 40 -24.82 2.00 1.02
CA LYS A 40 -25.42 0.69 1.19
C LYS A 40 -24.59 -0.33 0.43
N PHE A 41 -24.31 -1.46 1.06
CA PHE A 41 -23.48 -2.49 0.46
C PHE A 41 -23.84 -3.88 0.99
N THR A 42 -23.41 -4.89 0.23
CA THR A 42 -23.22 -6.26 0.73
C THR A 42 -21.77 -6.66 0.55
N VAL A 43 -21.34 -7.64 1.34
CA VAL A 43 -19.96 -8.12 1.35
C VAL A 43 -19.95 -9.63 1.54
N GLU A 44 -19.13 -10.31 0.76
CA GLU A 44 -18.98 -11.78 0.81
C GLU A 44 -17.54 -12.18 0.53
N ALA A 45 -17.12 -13.35 1.03
CA ALA A 45 -15.81 -13.90 0.67
C ALA A 45 -15.77 -14.31 -0.80
N ASP A 46 -14.69 -13.98 -1.51
CA ASP A 46 -14.45 -14.43 -2.88
C ASP A 46 -13.54 -15.67 -2.86
N THR A 47 -14.19 -16.83 -2.84
CA THR A 47 -13.50 -18.13 -2.73
C THR A 47 -12.72 -18.48 -3.99
N ALA A 48 -13.13 -17.99 -5.17
CA ALA A 48 -12.47 -18.28 -6.44
C ALA A 48 -11.11 -17.56 -6.54
N TRP A 49 -11.06 -16.26 -6.25
CA TRP A 49 -9.79 -15.51 -6.19
C TRP A 49 -8.88 -16.03 -5.08
N THR A 50 -9.45 -16.30 -3.90
CA THR A 50 -8.71 -16.88 -2.77
C THR A 50 -8.12 -18.26 -3.08
N ALA A 51 -8.84 -19.10 -3.82
CA ALA A 51 -8.37 -20.41 -4.24
C ALA A 51 -7.29 -20.33 -5.33
N MET A 52 -7.39 -19.38 -6.26
CA MET A 52 -6.43 -19.21 -7.35
C MET A 52 -5.00 -18.91 -6.84
N LEU A 53 -4.87 -18.19 -5.72
CA LEU A 53 -3.58 -17.93 -5.07
C LEU A 53 -3.17 -19.02 -4.06
N LYS A 54 -3.95 -20.08 -3.87
CA LYS A 54 -3.54 -21.24 -3.07
C LYS A 54 -2.72 -22.20 -3.94
N ARG A 55 -1.40 -22.20 -3.75
CA ARG A 55 -0.43 -22.85 -4.63
C ARG A 55 0.47 -23.77 -3.82
N TYR A 56 1.00 -24.81 -4.46
CA TYR A 56 1.81 -25.83 -3.79
C TYR A 56 3.18 -26.05 -4.42
N LYS A 57 3.51 -25.32 -5.51
CA LYS A 57 4.81 -25.42 -6.20
C LYS A 57 5.16 -24.10 -6.87
N GLY A 58 6.44 -23.73 -6.80
CA GLY A 58 6.93 -22.42 -7.22
C GLY A 58 6.53 -21.37 -6.20
N TRP A 59 5.94 -20.27 -6.65
CA TRP A 59 5.30 -19.31 -5.75
C TRP A 59 4.16 -19.98 -4.98
N PHE A 60 4.16 -19.88 -3.64
CA PHE A 60 3.11 -20.44 -2.78
C PHE A 60 2.57 -19.49 -1.70
N GLY A 61 3.18 -18.32 -1.55
CA GLY A 61 2.72 -17.31 -0.62
C GLY A 61 3.41 -15.98 -0.86
N ALA A 62 2.75 -14.88 -0.56
CA ALA A 62 3.35 -13.55 -0.54
C ALA A 62 2.47 -12.55 0.19
N ASP A 63 3.07 -11.38 0.43
CA ASP A 63 2.36 -10.18 0.80
C ASP A 63 2.46 -9.06 -0.25
N GLY A 64 1.97 -7.89 0.14
CA GLY A 64 1.44 -6.91 -0.77
C GLY A 64 0.15 -7.39 -1.43
N ILE A 65 -0.24 -6.70 -2.49
CA ILE A 65 -0.58 -7.22 -3.82
C ILE A 65 -1.18 -6.03 -4.55
N TYR A 66 -0.47 -5.49 -5.53
CA TYR A 66 -1.01 -4.42 -6.38
C TYR A 66 -1.29 -4.98 -7.77
N THR A 67 -2.39 -4.54 -8.39
CA THR A 67 -2.78 -4.93 -9.74
C THR A 67 -2.66 -3.72 -10.67
N ILE A 68 -1.72 -3.78 -11.61
CA ILE A 68 -1.42 -2.67 -12.52
C ILE A 68 -1.81 -3.06 -13.95
N PRO A 69 -2.83 -2.42 -14.57
CA PRO A 69 -3.19 -2.69 -15.95
C PRO A 69 -2.09 -2.20 -16.90
N LEU A 70 -1.54 -3.09 -17.72
CA LEU A 70 -0.42 -2.75 -18.60
C LEU A 70 -0.82 -1.81 -19.76
N ASN A 71 -2.11 -1.65 -20.02
CA ASN A 71 -2.65 -0.68 -20.97
C ASN A 71 -2.88 0.72 -20.35
N GLY A 72 -2.64 0.89 -19.04
CA GLY A 72 -2.84 2.13 -18.29
C GLY A 72 -4.28 2.50 -17.98
N VAL A 73 -5.26 1.64 -18.29
CA VAL A 73 -6.69 1.90 -18.01
C VAL A 73 -7.06 1.38 -16.62
N GLU A 74 -7.08 2.28 -15.64
CA GLU A 74 -7.34 1.97 -14.22
C GLU A 74 -8.84 1.95 -13.84
N SER A 75 -9.66 2.75 -14.54
CA SER A 75 -11.01 3.10 -14.07
C SER A 75 -12.13 2.16 -14.52
N ARG A 76 -11.79 0.97 -15.03
CA ARG A 76 -12.75 -0.07 -15.42
C ARG A 76 -12.19 -1.46 -15.25
N LYS A 77 -13.09 -2.45 -15.20
CA LYS A 77 -12.71 -3.86 -15.29
C LYS A 77 -11.92 -4.14 -16.58
N SER A 78 -10.83 -4.91 -16.46
CA SER A 78 -10.04 -5.40 -17.57
C SER A 78 -10.86 -6.34 -18.46
N ASN A 79 -10.73 -6.15 -19.78
CA ASN A 79 -11.33 -7.01 -20.80
C ASN A 79 -10.58 -8.35 -20.89
N ALA A 80 -11.16 -9.35 -21.55
CA ALA A 80 -10.58 -10.69 -21.63
C ALA A 80 -9.13 -10.75 -22.18
N GLY A 81 -8.76 -9.84 -23.08
CA GLY A 81 -7.41 -9.75 -23.65
C GLY A 81 -6.49 -8.72 -22.98
N ASP A 82 -7.01 -7.92 -22.05
CA ASP A 82 -6.19 -6.97 -21.28
C ASP A 82 -5.23 -7.75 -20.37
N LYS A 83 -4.03 -7.21 -20.15
CA LYS A 83 -3.03 -7.79 -19.26
C LYS A 83 -2.80 -6.88 -18.07
N SER A 84 -2.72 -7.47 -16.89
CA SER A 84 -2.35 -6.76 -15.66
C SER A 84 -1.14 -7.42 -15.02
N LEU A 85 -0.22 -6.59 -14.53
CA LEU A 85 0.88 -7.02 -13.70
C LEU A 85 0.40 -7.03 -12.25
N LEU A 86 0.47 -8.19 -11.61
CA LEU A 86 0.37 -8.30 -10.17
C LEU A 86 1.78 -8.20 -9.61
N ILE A 87 1.99 -7.31 -8.65
CA ILE A 87 3.27 -7.17 -7.96
C ILE A 87 3.10 -7.53 -6.49
N PHE A 88 4.08 -8.27 -5.97
CA PHE A 88 4.11 -8.78 -4.61
C PHE A 88 5.41 -8.35 -3.94
N SER A 89 5.35 -8.17 -2.63
CA SER A 89 6.52 -7.96 -1.79
C SER A 89 7.07 -9.34 -1.35
N ASP A 90 7.40 -9.52 -0.08
CA ASP A 90 8.06 -10.73 0.37
C ASP A 90 7.25 -11.97 -0.03
N SER A 91 7.89 -12.88 -0.77
CA SER A 91 7.26 -13.99 -1.47
C SER A 91 7.98 -15.31 -1.18
N MET A 92 7.21 -16.34 -0.85
CA MET A 92 7.70 -17.69 -0.62
C MET A 92 7.70 -18.50 -1.92
N ILE A 93 8.89 -19.00 -2.28
CA ILE A 93 9.12 -19.87 -3.43
C ILE A 93 9.57 -21.24 -2.93
N GLY A 94 8.97 -22.32 -3.41
CA GLY A 94 9.32 -23.68 -3.01
C GLY A 94 8.25 -24.71 -3.39
N GLU A 95 8.20 -25.79 -2.62
CA GLU A 95 7.20 -26.84 -2.77
C GLU A 95 6.52 -27.11 -1.42
N VAL A 96 5.21 -27.34 -1.48
CA VAL A 96 4.37 -27.71 -0.35
C VAL A 96 3.78 -29.08 -0.67
N LYS A 97 4.02 -30.05 0.20
CA LYS A 97 3.56 -31.42 0.03
C LYS A 97 3.15 -31.97 1.40
N ASP A 98 2.07 -32.76 1.42
CA ASP A 98 1.55 -33.42 2.63
C ASP A 98 1.31 -32.45 3.79
N GLY A 99 0.88 -31.22 3.48
CA GLY A 99 0.56 -30.20 4.47
C GLY A 99 1.76 -29.44 5.06
N THR A 100 2.98 -29.64 4.56
CA THR A 100 4.20 -28.97 5.04
C THR A 100 5.05 -28.41 3.90
N MET A 101 5.83 -27.36 4.19
CA MET A 101 6.89 -26.90 3.29
C MET A 101 7.97 -27.98 3.15
N GLN A 102 8.47 -28.15 1.93
CA GLN A 102 9.58 -29.06 1.62
C GLN A 102 10.92 -28.34 1.67
N PRO A 103 12.03 -29.03 2.02
CA PRO A 103 13.36 -28.44 1.99
C PRO A 103 13.69 -27.77 0.65
N GLY A 104 14.39 -26.64 0.69
CA GLY A 104 14.72 -25.84 -0.49
C GLY A 104 13.76 -24.68 -0.78
N TYR A 105 12.80 -24.40 0.12
CA TYR A 105 12.04 -23.15 0.07
C TYR A 105 12.92 -21.93 0.31
N LYS A 106 12.54 -20.78 -0.26
CA LYS A 106 13.22 -19.50 -0.09
C LYS A 106 12.20 -18.36 -0.05
N MET A 107 12.42 -17.42 0.86
CA MET A 107 11.74 -16.13 0.85
C MET A 107 12.57 -15.15 0.01
N ILE A 108 11.96 -14.60 -1.03
CA ILE A 108 12.51 -13.50 -1.83
C ILE A 108 11.72 -12.23 -1.51
N HIS A 109 12.26 -11.06 -1.81
CA HIS A 109 11.69 -9.79 -1.34
C HIS A 109 10.65 -9.15 -2.26
N ASN A 110 10.56 -9.63 -3.50
CA ASN A 110 9.46 -9.32 -4.39
C ASN A 110 9.36 -10.35 -5.50
N SER A 111 8.14 -10.53 -5.99
CA SER A 111 7.84 -11.30 -7.18
C SER A 111 6.74 -10.62 -7.98
N VAL A 112 6.50 -11.08 -9.20
CA VAL A 112 5.41 -10.56 -10.02
C VAL A 112 4.60 -11.71 -10.62
N ALA A 113 3.40 -11.41 -11.09
CA ALA A 113 2.64 -12.31 -11.93
C ALA A 113 1.97 -11.54 -13.07
N LEU A 114 1.87 -12.18 -14.23
CA LEU A 114 1.11 -11.64 -15.34
C LEU A 114 -0.26 -12.30 -15.37
N LEU A 115 -1.30 -11.49 -15.20
CA LEU A 115 -2.69 -11.89 -15.33
C LEU A 115 -3.21 -11.48 -16.73
N THR A 116 -3.91 -12.38 -17.40
CA THR A 116 -4.68 -12.06 -18.62
C THR A 116 -6.17 -12.08 -18.31
N GLY A 117 -6.87 -10.99 -18.64
CA GLY A 117 -8.26 -10.81 -18.26
C GLY A 117 -8.47 -10.42 -16.79
N SER A 118 -9.70 -10.59 -16.30
CA SER A 118 -10.15 -10.17 -14.96
C SER A 118 -10.89 -11.27 -14.20
N LYS A 119 -10.77 -12.52 -14.64
CA LYS A 119 -11.43 -13.69 -14.02
C LYS A 119 -10.42 -14.50 -13.22
N PRO A 120 -10.83 -15.11 -12.09
CA PRO A 120 -9.97 -15.97 -11.27
C PRO A 120 -9.80 -17.35 -11.93
N GLN A 121 -9.06 -17.40 -13.03
CA GLN A 121 -8.74 -18.62 -13.76
C GLN A 121 -7.23 -18.91 -13.62
N PRO A 122 -6.81 -20.02 -13.00
CA PRO A 122 -5.40 -20.32 -12.76
C PRO A 122 -4.51 -20.24 -14.00
N ASP A 123 -5.00 -20.69 -15.17
CA ASP A 123 -4.25 -20.67 -16.44
C ASP A 123 -3.96 -19.26 -16.95
N ASN A 124 -4.73 -18.27 -16.49
CA ASN A 124 -4.55 -16.86 -16.87
C ASN A 124 -3.51 -16.15 -16.00
N LEU A 125 -3.05 -16.77 -14.90
CA LEU A 125 -2.11 -16.15 -13.95
C LEU A 125 -0.76 -16.86 -13.97
N LYS A 126 0.27 -16.17 -14.45
CA LYS A 126 1.63 -16.69 -14.57
C LYS A 126 2.59 -15.94 -13.67
N PHE A 127 3.05 -16.61 -12.61
CA PHE A 127 4.05 -16.07 -11.68
C PHE A 127 5.44 -16.04 -12.31
N HIS A 128 6.22 -15.05 -11.90
CA HIS A 128 7.58 -14.81 -12.34
C HIS A 128 8.44 -14.31 -11.18
N TRP A 129 9.65 -14.86 -11.10
CA TRP A 129 10.73 -14.43 -10.22
C TRP A 129 12.04 -14.72 -10.94
N GLU A 130 13.12 -14.05 -10.53
CA GLU A 130 14.43 -14.26 -11.12
C GLU A 130 15.13 -15.47 -10.51
N LYS A 131 16.25 -15.88 -11.11
CA LYS A 131 17.10 -16.93 -10.55
C LYS A 131 18.53 -16.44 -10.48
N SER A 132 19.17 -16.69 -9.34
CA SER A 132 20.61 -16.51 -9.20
C SER A 132 21.37 -17.53 -10.06
N LYS A 133 22.69 -17.36 -10.19
CA LYS A 133 23.56 -18.22 -11.03
C LYS A 133 23.51 -19.70 -10.66
N ASP A 134 23.26 -20.01 -9.39
CA ASP A 134 23.11 -21.38 -8.86
C ASP A 134 21.69 -21.96 -9.05
N GLY A 135 20.77 -21.20 -9.66
CA GLY A 135 19.39 -21.58 -9.89
C GLY A 135 18.44 -21.31 -8.73
N SER A 136 18.91 -20.75 -7.60
CA SER A 136 18.05 -20.39 -6.48
C SER A 136 17.11 -19.22 -6.83
N ALA A 137 15.92 -19.17 -6.22
CA ALA A 137 14.97 -18.09 -6.46
C ALA A 137 15.52 -16.72 -6.04
N GLU A 138 15.26 -15.67 -6.82
CA GLU A 138 15.72 -14.31 -6.57
C GLU A 138 14.61 -13.28 -6.88
N SER A 139 14.67 -12.13 -6.20
CA SER A 139 13.72 -11.04 -6.40
C SER A 139 13.81 -10.46 -7.81
N VAL A 140 12.68 -10.00 -8.35
CA VAL A 140 12.63 -9.32 -9.66
C VAL A 140 13.33 -7.95 -9.61
N PHE A 141 13.14 -7.23 -8.50
CA PHE A 141 13.70 -5.93 -8.26
C PHE A 141 14.67 -5.98 -7.07
N ILE A 142 15.95 -5.77 -7.35
CA ILE A 142 17.01 -5.65 -6.34
C ILE A 142 17.45 -4.18 -6.28
N PRO A 143 17.54 -3.56 -5.08
CA PRO A 143 18.05 -2.20 -4.94
C PRO A 143 19.47 -2.05 -5.48
N ARG A 144 19.68 -0.99 -6.27
CA ARG A 144 21.00 -0.63 -6.83
C ARG A 144 21.15 0.87 -7.06
N THR A 145 20.41 1.68 -6.31
CA THR A 145 20.52 3.13 -6.35
C THR A 145 21.77 3.60 -5.61
N SER A 146 22.15 4.87 -5.77
CA SER A 146 23.34 5.42 -5.11
C SER A 146 23.24 5.40 -3.58
N GLN A 147 22.04 5.38 -3.01
CA GLN A 147 21.85 5.31 -1.57
C GLN A 147 21.67 3.88 -1.04
N THR A 148 21.57 2.87 -1.91
CA THR A 148 21.41 1.46 -1.50
C THR A 148 22.59 1.01 -0.64
N GLN A 149 22.28 0.37 0.49
CA GLN A 149 23.28 -0.24 1.37
C GLN A 149 23.25 -1.78 1.27
N PRO A 150 24.35 -2.48 1.64
CA PRO A 150 24.32 -3.93 1.74
C PRO A 150 23.21 -4.41 2.67
N GLY A 151 22.44 -5.40 2.19
CA GLY A 151 21.29 -5.98 2.90
C GLY A 151 19.98 -5.22 2.70
N ASP A 152 19.96 -4.08 1.99
CA ASP A 152 18.71 -3.43 1.61
C ASP A 152 17.96 -4.30 0.59
N TYR A 153 16.64 -4.36 0.72
CA TYR A 153 15.73 -4.99 -0.24
C TYR A 153 14.53 -4.09 -0.52
N TYR A 154 13.75 -4.39 -1.56
CA TYR A 154 12.51 -3.67 -1.83
C TYR A 154 11.30 -4.43 -1.34
N TRP A 155 10.48 -3.76 -0.54
CA TRP A 155 9.03 -3.95 -0.59
C TRP A 155 8.44 -3.01 -1.63
N LEU A 156 7.37 -3.45 -2.28
CA LEU A 156 6.74 -2.71 -3.36
C LEU A 156 5.50 -1.97 -2.85
N GLY A 157 5.43 -0.69 -3.19
CA GLY A 157 4.20 0.09 -3.16
C GLY A 157 3.45 -0.01 -4.48
N ASP A 158 2.48 0.87 -4.65
CA ASP A 158 1.63 0.92 -5.83
C ASP A 158 2.41 1.37 -7.08
N GLY A 159 1.79 1.18 -8.25
CA GLY A 159 2.37 1.55 -9.52
C GLY A 159 1.32 1.80 -10.60
N PHE A 160 1.73 2.39 -11.72
CA PHE A 160 0.85 2.67 -12.85
C PHE A 160 1.63 2.77 -14.16
N VAL A 161 0.95 2.59 -15.29
CA VAL A 161 1.51 2.87 -16.61
C VAL A 161 1.20 4.32 -17.00
N ASN A 162 2.24 5.11 -17.20
CA ASN A 162 2.14 6.54 -17.48
C ASN A 162 1.87 6.83 -18.97
N THR A 163 0.68 6.46 -19.46
CA THR A 163 0.26 6.56 -20.87
C THR A 163 0.20 7.99 -21.43
N GLU A 164 -0.04 8.99 -20.58
CA GLU A 164 -0.04 10.42 -20.97
C GLU A 164 1.33 11.11 -20.80
N GLY A 165 2.30 10.42 -20.20
CA GLY A 165 3.69 10.83 -20.06
C GLY A 165 4.57 10.13 -21.08
N ASN A 166 5.48 9.29 -20.60
CA ASN A 166 6.48 8.59 -21.42
C ASN A 166 6.14 7.11 -21.68
N GLY A 167 4.95 6.64 -21.32
CA GLY A 167 4.50 5.26 -21.51
C GLY A 167 5.22 4.23 -20.63
N ALA A 168 6.04 4.67 -19.67
CA ALA A 168 6.72 3.78 -18.75
C ALA A 168 5.77 3.27 -17.64
N LEU A 169 6.06 2.07 -17.14
CA LEU A 169 5.51 1.55 -15.90
C LEU A 169 6.36 2.08 -14.74
N TYR A 170 5.72 2.74 -13.79
CA TYR A 170 6.33 3.16 -12.53
C TYR A 170 5.83 2.30 -11.39
N ILE A 171 6.74 1.91 -10.48
CA ILE A 171 6.44 1.21 -9.24
C ILE A 171 7.20 1.91 -8.12
N PHE A 172 6.54 2.23 -7.03
CA PHE A 172 7.21 2.69 -5.82
C PHE A 172 7.90 1.50 -5.13
N GLY A 173 9.18 1.64 -4.80
CA GLY A 173 9.95 0.68 -4.04
C GLY A 173 10.36 1.28 -2.70
N TYR A 174 9.89 0.70 -1.61
CA TYR A 174 10.36 1.00 -0.26
C TYR A 174 11.64 0.22 -0.02
N ARG A 175 12.76 0.92 0.19
CA ARG A 175 13.99 0.26 0.63
C ARG A 175 13.83 -0.10 2.08
N VAL A 176 13.94 -1.38 2.38
CA VAL A 176 13.78 -1.95 3.72
C VAL A 176 15.08 -2.62 4.12
N LYS A 177 15.36 -2.57 5.42
CA LYS A 177 16.50 -3.25 6.05
C LYS A 177 16.04 -4.01 7.28
N THR A 178 16.52 -5.25 7.40
CA THR A 178 16.34 -6.08 8.60
C THR A 178 17.47 -5.82 9.59
N PHE A 179 17.13 -5.59 10.85
CA PHE A 179 18.05 -5.29 11.95
C PHE A 179 18.14 -6.42 12.98
N ASN A 180 17.09 -7.24 13.10
CA ASN A 180 17.06 -8.43 13.96
C ASN A 180 16.06 -9.47 13.42
N THR A 181 15.91 -10.59 14.11
CA THR A 181 15.06 -11.72 13.70
C THR A 181 13.63 -11.66 14.24
N ASP A 182 13.25 -10.61 14.96
CA ASP A 182 11.91 -10.47 15.51
C ASP A 182 10.89 -10.18 14.40
N ALA A 183 9.60 -10.47 14.63
CA ALA A 183 8.54 -10.32 13.64
C ALA A 183 8.41 -8.90 13.04
N PHE A 184 8.88 -7.88 13.78
CA PHE A 184 8.93 -6.47 13.36
C PHE A 184 10.36 -5.92 13.33
N GLY A 185 11.35 -6.80 13.15
CA GLY A 185 12.78 -6.51 13.16
C GLY A 185 13.31 -5.76 11.94
N PHE A 186 12.47 -4.99 11.25
CA PHE A 186 12.79 -4.31 10.00
C PHE A 186 12.43 -2.82 10.05
N LYS A 187 13.02 -2.03 9.17
CA LYS A 187 12.67 -0.62 8.98
C LYS A 187 12.76 -0.23 7.52
N GLU A 188 11.84 0.61 7.08
CA GLU A 188 12.05 1.38 5.85
C GLU A 188 13.20 2.38 6.05
N VAL A 189 14.11 2.42 5.08
CA VAL A 189 15.32 3.26 5.08
C VAL A 189 15.39 4.19 3.87
N GLY A 190 14.41 4.14 2.96
CA GLY A 190 14.32 5.05 1.84
C GLY A 190 13.18 4.72 0.89
N ASN A 191 12.89 5.65 -0.02
CA ASN A 191 11.88 5.52 -1.06
C ASN A 191 12.53 5.63 -2.44
N THR A 192 12.16 4.74 -3.35
CA THR A 192 12.72 4.64 -4.70
C THR A 192 11.60 4.56 -5.72
N LEU A 193 11.83 5.11 -6.90
CA LEU A 193 10.97 4.91 -8.05
C LEU A 193 11.63 3.94 -9.03
N ILE A 194 10.96 2.83 -9.31
CA ILE A 194 11.36 1.83 -10.31
C ILE A 194 10.62 2.16 -11.60
N LYS A 195 11.36 2.31 -12.70
CA LYS A 195 10.84 2.66 -14.03
C LYS A 195 11.16 1.55 -15.02
N LEU A 196 10.11 1.07 -15.69
CA LEU A 196 10.14 -0.14 -16.51
C LEU A 196 9.47 0.11 -17.86
N ASN A 197 9.82 -0.71 -18.85
CA ASN A 197 9.04 -0.83 -20.08
C ASN A 197 7.91 -1.86 -19.87
N PRO A 198 6.62 -1.46 -19.89
CA PRO A 198 5.50 -2.40 -19.66
C PRO A 198 5.44 -3.54 -20.67
N LYS A 199 6.02 -3.37 -21.88
CA LYS A 199 6.07 -4.41 -22.92
C LYS A 199 7.01 -5.57 -22.58
N GLN A 200 7.89 -5.40 -21.60
CA GLN A 200 8.84 -6.44 -21.15
C GLN A 200 8.29 -7.27 -19.98
N ALA A 201 7.09 -6.98 -19.48
CA ALA A 201 6.47 -7.74 -18.42
C ALA A 201 6.32 -9.23 -18.80
N PRO A 202 6.56 -10.17 -17.87
CA PRO A 202 6.89 -9.95 -16.46
C PRO A 202 8.40 -9.93 -16.14
N ALA A 203 9.28 -10.22 -17.11
CA ALA A 203 10.69 -10.51 -16.87
C ALA A 203 11.66 -9.31 -16.98
N PHE A 204 11.13 -8.10 -17.21
CA PHE A 204 11.83 -6.80 -17.23
C PHE A 204 13.36 -6.85 -17.35
N LYS A 205 13.89 -6.66 -18.57
CA LYS A 205 15.35 -6.65 -18.81
C LYS A 205 15.98 -5.30 -18.46
N ASP A 206 15.26 -4.22 -18.76
CA ASP A 206 15.74 -2.86 -18.56
C ASP A 206 15.03 -2.25 -17.35
N ILE A 207 15.70 -2.29 -16.20
CA ILE A 207 15.19 -1.76 -14.93
C ILE A 207 15.96 -0.49 -14.57
N PHE A 208 15.29 0.66 -14.61
CA PHE A 208 15.81 1.91 -14.08
C PHE A 208 15.26 2.13 -12.66
N GLN A 209 16.10 2.64 -11.76
CA GLN A 209 15.72 2.93 -10.38
C GLN A 209 16.33 4.26 -9.95
N LYS A 210 15.58 5.06 -9.19
CA LYS A 210 16.05 6.35 -8.68
C LYS A 210 15.49 6.63 -7.30
N ASP A 211 16.35 6.94 -6.33
CA ASP A 211 15.89 7.39 -5.02
C ASP A 211 15.04 8.67 -5.16
N THR A 212 13.96 8.74 -4.40
CA THR A 212 13.03 9.87 -4.42
C THR A 212 13.20 10.73 -3.17
N PRO A 213 12.77 12.00 -3.18
CA PRO A 213 12.69 12.78 -1.97
C PRO A 213 11.50 12.38 -1.09
N PHE A 214 10.71 11.37 -1.49
CA PHE A 214 9.42 11.06 -0.87
C PHE A 214 9.50 10.16 0.37
N TYR A 215 10.67 10.13 1.02
CA TYR A 215 10.90 9.50 2.31
C TYR A 215 11.10 10.59 3.37
N LEU A 216 10.19 10.63 4.33
CA LEU A 216 10.12 11.59 5.42
C LEU A 216 10.73 10.99 6.67
N THR A 217 11.60 11.75 7.33
CA THR A 217 12.10 11.42 8.66
C THR A 217 11.86 12.60 9.58
N SER A 218 11.14 12.38 10.68
CA SER A 218 10.98 13.38 11.72
C SER A 218 12.12 13.32 12.73
N LYS A 219 12.37 14.42 13.45
CA LYS A 219 13.32 14.45 14.57
C LYS A 219 12.95 13.48 15.71
N GLY A 220 11.67 13.09 15.81
CA GLY A 220 11.16 12.12 16.79
C GLY A 220 11.28 10.66 16.35
N GLY A 221 11.82 10.39 15.16
CA GLY A 221 12.01 9.03 14.64
C GLY A 221 10.83 8.47 13.85
N ASP A 222 9.70 9.18 13.77
CA ASP A 222 8.61 8.82 12.85
C ASP A 222 9.10 8.88 11.41
N ILE A 223 8.72 7.86 10.65
CA ILE A 223 8.96 7.74 9.21
C ILE A 223 7.67 7.94 8.45
N GLY A 224 7.77 8.34 7.20
CA GLY A 224 6.66 8.32 6.27
C GLY A 224 7.11 8.29 4.83
N SER A 225 6.27 7.73 3.96
CA SER A 225 6.60 7.59 2.55
C SER A 225 5.38 7.67 1.64
N PHE A 226 5.59 8.19 0.43
CA PHE A 226 4.60 8.14 -0.64
C PHE A 226 4.68 6.84 -1.44
N GLY A 227 3.57 6.50 -2.10
CA GLY A 227 3.46 5.32 -2.97
C GLY A 227 2.53 4.24 -2.44
N THR A 228 1.81 4.46 -1.33
CA THR A 228 0.96 3.42 -0.72
C THR A 228 -0.30 3.14 -1.54
N GLY A 229 -0.74 4.12 -2.32
CA GLY A 229 -1.83 4.01 -3.28
C GLY A 229 -1.77 5.13 -4.32
N ILE A 230 -2.22 4.86 -5.54
CA ILE A 230 -2.23 5.80 -6.65
C ILE A 230 -3.66 5.91 -7.21
N TYR A 231 -4.05 7.13 -7.57
CA TYR A 231 -5.24 7.39 -8.36
C TYR A 231 -4.88 8.19 -9.61
N VAL A 232 -4.92 7.54 -10.78
CA VAL A 232 -4.55 8.13 -12.07
C VAL A 232 -5.77 8.88 -12.64
N ASN A 233 -5.91 10.16 -12.33
CA ASN A 233 -7.07 10.97 -12.73
C ASN A 233 -6.92 11.57 -14.14
N THR A 234 -6.60 10.72 -15.12
CA THR A 234 -6.31 11.13 -16.50
C THR A 234 -7.34 10.58 -17.49
N LYS A 235 -7.39 11.17 -18.69
CA LYS A 235 -8.33 10.73 -19.74
C LYS A 235 -7.95 9.34 -20.25
N SER A 236 -6.67 9.07 -20.42
CA SER A 236 -6.14 7.78 -20.86
C SER A 236 -6.39 6.65 -19.85
N ALA A 237 -6.40 6.96 -18.56
CA ALA A 237 -6.82 6.02 -17.50
C ALA A 237 -8.35 5.82 -17.40
N GLN A 238 -9.11 6.50 -18.27
CA GLN A 238 -10.58 6.52 -18.31
C GLN A 238 -11.24 7.00 -17.01
N ALA A 239 -10.55 7.84 -16.24
CA ALA A 239 -11.14 8.45 -15.05
C ALA A 239 -12.31 9.36 -15.44
N LYS A 240 -13.40 9.32 -14.67
CA LYS A 240 -14.54 10.21 -14.90
C LYS A 240 -14.19 11.61 -14.42
N ASN A 241 -14.50 12.62 -15.23
CA ASN A 241 -14.17 14.02 -14.94
C ASN A 241 -12.67 14.23 -14.65
N ALA A 242 -11.82 13.56 -15.44
CA ALA A 242 -10.36 13.61 -15.31
C ALA A 242 -9.81 15.05 -15.29
N ASP A 243 -9.03 15.37 -14.26
CA ASP A 243 -8.34 16.65 -14.12
C ASP A 243 -6.90 16.64 -14.67
N GLY A 244 -6.42 15.48 -15.11
CA GLY A 244 -5.11 15.27 -15.73
C GLY A 244 -3.98 14.99 -14.76
N TYR A 245 -4.22 14.95 -13.45
CA TYR A 245 -3.18 14.66 -12.45
C TYR A 245 -3.10 13.17 -12.10
N VAL A 246 -1.91 12.74 -11.73
CA VAL A 246 -1.70 11.50 -10.97
C VAL A 246 -1.65 11.87 -9.50
N TYR A 247 -2.52 11.27 -8.69
CA TYR A 247 -2.55 11.44 -7.25
C TYR A 247 -1.81 10.28 -6.60
N VAL A 248 -0.89 10.58 -5.68
CA VAL A 248 -0.08 9.59 -4.98
C VAL A 248 -0.26 9.79 -3.48
N TYR A 249 -0.79 8.77 -2.83
CA TYR A 249 -1.00 8.76 -1.40
C TYR A 249 0.27 8.30 -0.69
N GLY A 250 0.51 8.86 0.49
CA GLY A 250 1.56 8.46 1.41
C GLY A 250 1.02 8.10 2.77
N VAL A 251 1.81 7.39 3.55
CA VAL A 251 1.52 7.05 4.94
C VAL A 251 2.68 7.51 5.82
N ARG A 252 2.39 8.02 7.01
CA ARG A 252 3.42 8.32 8.03
C ARG A 252 2.99 7.87 9.40
N ASN A 253 3.98 7.78 10.29
CA ASN A 253 3.87 7.53 11.74
C ASN A 253 3.12 6.25 12.14
N ILE A 254 3.01 6.04 13.45
CA ILE A 254 2.37 4.86 14.03
C ILE A 254 0.84 4.86 13.84
N SER A 255 0.22 6.03 13.81
CA SER A 255 -1.23 6.22 13.63
C SER A 255 -1.72 5.95 12.20
N LYS A 256 -0.78 5.69 11.27
CA LYS A 256 -1.05 5.46 9.85
C LYS A 256 -1.81 6.64 9.24
N ASP A 257 -1.23 7.82 9.44
CA ASP A 257 -1.73 9.06 8.87
C ASP A 257 -1.49 9.11 7.37
N ILE A 258 -2.52 9.46 6.61
CA ILE A 258 -2.47 9.54 5.15
C ILE A 258 -2.13 10.95 4.69
N MET A 259 -1.20 11.04 3.75
CA MET A 259 -0.76 12.25 3.06
C MET A 259 -1.10 12.15 1.57
N LEU A 260 -1.12 13.28 0.86
CA LEU A 260 -1.43 13.30 -0.57
C LEU A 260 -0.51 14.23 -1.34
N ALA A 261 0.02 13.70 -2.44
CA ALA A 261 0.73 14.45 -3.45
C ALA A 261 0.03 14.29 -4.82
N ARG A 262 0.32 15.19 -5.74
CA ARG A 262 -0.06 15.07 -7.14
C ARG A 262 1.00 15.61 -8.08
N VAL A 263 0.98 15.12 -9.32
CA VAL A 263 1.86 15.60 -10.38
C VAL A 263 1.20 15.36 -11.75
N LEU A 264 1.55 16.16 -12.75
CA LEU A 264 1.13 15.87 -14.13
C LEU A 264 1.94 14.68 -14.70
N PRO A 265 1.33 13.78 -15.49
CA PRO A 265 1.97 12.65 -16.16
C PRO A 265 3.33 12.96 -16.81
N LYS A 266 3.42 14.07 -17.55
CA LYS A 266 4.63 14.50 -18.26
C LYS A 266 5.76 14.98 -17.35
N GLN A 267 5.45 15.31 -16.09
CA GLN A 267 6.39 15.83 -15.11
C GLN A 267 6.71 14.80 -14.01
N PHE A 268 6.25 13.55 -14.14
CA PHE A 268 6.36 12.53 -13.08
C PHE A 268 7.81 12.31 -12.61
N ASP A 269 8.78 12.31 -13.53
CA ASP A 269 10.22 12.15 -13.24
C ASP A 269 10.89 13.44 -12.69
N ASN A 270 10.18 14.59 -12.70
CA ASN A 270 10.69 15.89 -12.26
C ASN A 270 10.13 16.22 -10.87
N TYR A 271 10.86 15.85 -9.82
CA TYR A 271 10.42 16.00 -8.43
C TYR A 271 10.14 17.45 -7.99
N ALA A 272 10.73 18.45 -8.67
CA ALA A 272 10.44 19.86 -8.40
C ALA A 272 9.03 20.31 -8.88
N GLN A 273 8.33 19.48 -9.64
CA GLN A 273 6.97 19.77 -10.14
C GLN A 273 5.88 19.06 -9.34
N TRP A 274 6.27 18.24 -8.35
CA TRP A 274 5.31 17.58 -7.47
C TRP A 274 4.69 18.60 -6.52
N GLN A 275 3.41 18.41 -6.25
CA GLN A 275 2.64 19.24 -5.35
C GLN A 275 2.11 18.39 -4.21
N PHE A 276 2.13 18.92 -2.99
CA PHE A 276 1.69 18.28 -1.77
C PHE A 276 0.51 19.04 -1.19
N TRP A 277 -0.48 18.31 -0.66
CA TRP A 277 -1.65 18.92 -0.05
C TRP A 277 -1.32 19.36 1.39
N ASP A 278 -1.35 20.67 1.65
CA ASP A 278 -1.07 21.24 2.98
C ASP A 278 -2.30 21.30 3.90
N GLY A 279 -3.44 20.75 3.45
CA GLY A 279 -4.72 20.82 4.14
C GLY A 279 -5.68 21.88 3.56
N ALA A 280 -5.17 22.85 2.81
CA ALA A 280 -5.94 23.94 2.21
C ALA A 280 -5.61 24.17 0.72
N SER A 281 -4.36 23.96 0.33
CA SER A 281 -3.81 24.27 -0.98
C SER A 281 -2.74 23.27 -1.42
N TRP A 282 -2.39 23.33 -2.70
CA TRP A 282 -1.32 22.53 -3.29
C TRP A 282 -0.01 23.34 -3.26
N VAL A 283 1.00 22.83 -2.56
CA VAL A 283 2.31 23.50 -2.38
C VAL A 283 3.44 22.63 -2.91
N GLY A 284 4.55 23.23 -3.35
CA GLY A 284 5.73 22.48 -3.81
C GLY A 284 6.62 21.96 -2.68
N ASP A 285 6.40 22.43 -1.45
CA ASP A 285 7.19 22.08 -0.27
C ASP A 285 6.58 20.87 0.44
N MET A 286 7.28 19.74 0.40
CA MET A 286 6.83 18.48 0.99
C MET A 286 6.71 18.55 2.52
N ASP A 287 7.53 19.36 3.19
CA ASP A 287 7.54 19.44 4.65
C ASP A 287 6.25 20.06 5.21
N LYS A 288 5.48 20.73 4.35
CA LYS A 288 4.17 21.32 4.69
C LYS A 288 3.01 20.35 4.52
N VAL A 289 3.25 19.11 4.09
CA VAL A 289 2.16 18.15 3.84
C VAL A 289 1.36 17.85 5.10
N ALA A 290 0.05 18.01 4.99
CA ALA A 290 -0.90 17.71 6.06
C ALA A 290 -1.45 16.29 5.95
N ASN A 291 -1.97 15.82 7.08
CA ASN A 291 -2.74 14.58 7.12
C ASN A 291 -4.15 14.83 6.57
N ILE A 292 -4.62 13.96 5.68
CA ILE A 292 -6.00 14.01 5.15
C ILE A 292 -6.94 13.05 5.89
N THR A 293 -6.40 12.02 6.51
CA THR A 293 -7.09 11.05 7.39
C THR A 293 -6.05 10.25 8.19
N SER A 294 -6.51 9.42 9.12
CA SER A 294 -5.69 8.54 9.95
C SER A 294 -6.32 7.16 10.13
N ASN A 295 -5.63 6.28 10.85
CA ASN A 295 -6.08 4.92 11.18
C ASN A 295 -6.29 4.03 9.95
N ALA A 296 -5.51 4.30 8.90
CA ALA A 296 -5.46 3.51 7.67
C ALA A 296 -4.42 2.38 7.79
N SER A 297 -3.76 2.02 6.70
CA SER A 297 -2.71 1.00 6.65
C SER A 297 -1.56 1.38 5.73
N ASN A 298 -0.50 0.57 5.72
CA ASN A 298 0.64 0.77 4.83
C ASN A 298 0.30 0.59 3.36
N GLU A 299 -0.83 -0.06 3.06
CA GLU A 299 -1.35 -0.23 1.72
C GLU A 299 -2.81 0.23 1.72
N ILE A 300 -3.18 1.07 0.75
CA ILE A 300 -4.55 1.56 0.54
C ILE A 300 -4.90 1.49 -0.94
N SER A 301 -6.17 1.66 -1.27
CA SER A 301 -6.61 1.92 -2.64
C SER A 301 -7.68 2.98 -2.65
N VAL A 302 -7.72 3.82 -3.69
CA VAL A 302 -8.79 4.80 -3.90
C VAL A 302 -9.48 4.53 -5.23
N SER A 303 -10.81 4.61 -5.25
CA SER A 303 -11.62 4.46 -6.45
C SER A 303 -12.74 5.48 -6.46
N GLN A 304 -13.28 5.79 -7.64
CA GLN A 304 -14.44 6.65 -7.77
C GLN A 304 -15.71 5.81 -7.95
N LEU A 305 -16.74 6.15 -7.18
CA LEU A 305 -18.05 5.52 -7.20
C LEU A 305 -18.89 6.03 -8.37
N ALA A 306 -20.00 5.33 -8.65
CA ALA A 306 -20.92 5.70 -9.71
C ALA A 306 -21.53 7.10 -9.54
N ASP A 307 -21.78 7.51 -8.29
CA ASP A 307 -22.32 8.82 -7.89
C ASP A 307 -21.26 9.94 -7.84
N GLY A 308 -20.01 9.64 -8.19
CA GLY A 308 -18.91 10.61 -8.24
C GLY A 308 -18.12 10.77 -6.95
N ARG A 309 -18.57 10.20 -5.83
CA ARG A 309 -17.78 10.15 -4.58
C ARG A 309 -16.55 9.25 -4.73
N TYR A 310 -15.59 9.40 -3.84
CA TYR A 310 -14.41 8.55 -3.74
C TYR A 310 -14.53 7.61 -2.55
N ILE A 311 -14.06 6.38 -2.73
CA ILE A 311 -13.95 5.35 -1.70
C ILE A 311 -12.48 5.00 -1.50
N MET A 312 -12.03 5.01 -0.24
CA MET A 312 -10.72 4.51 0.17
C MET A 312 -10.91 3.19 0.91
N VAL A 313 -10.18 2.14 0.54
CA VAL A 313 -10.16 0.83 1.22
C VAL A 313 -8.81 0.64 1.91
N PHE A 314 -8.84 0.15 3.15
CA PHE A 314 -7.65 -0.03 3.98
C PHE A 314 -7.90 -1.06 5.11
N GLN A 315 -6.83 -1.56 5.74
CA GLN A 315 -6.93 -2.27 7.01
C GLN A 315 -7.03 -1.26 8.15
N VAL A 316 -8.06 -1.36 9.00
CA VAL A 316 -8.26 -0.40 10.10
C VAL A 316 -7.10 -0.48 11.09
N ASN A 317 -6.60 0.66 11.55
CA ASN A 317 -5.50 0.78 12.52
C ASN A 317 -4.22 0.01 12.10
N GLY A 318 -3.97 -0.11 10.80
CA GLY A 318 -2.83 -0.78 10.21
C GLY A 318 -2.92 -2.30 10.18
N MET A 319 -3.33 -2.93 11.29
CA MET A 319 -3.31 -4.38 11.48
C MET A 319 -4.45 -4.91 12.38
N SER A 320 -5.52 -4.14 12.60
CA SER A 320 -6.71 -4.69 13.30
C SER A 320 -7.42 -5.73 12.44
N THR A 321 -8.36 -6.49 13.00
CA THR A 321 -9.09 -7.52 12.25
C THR A 321 -10.13 -6.96 11.28
N ASP A 322 -10.40 -5.67 11.33
CA ASP A 322 -11.42 -5.03 10.51
C ASP A 322 -10.84 -4.44 9.22
N ILE A 323 -11.48 -4.75 8.09
CA ILE A 323 -11.30 -4.00 6.84
C ILE A 323 -12.27 -2.82 6.86
N GLY A 324 -11.75 -1.63 6.56
CA GLY A 324 -12.49 -0.38 6.59
C GLY A 324 -12.57 0.29 5.24
N ILE A 325 -13.61 1.09 5.06
CA ILE A 325 -13.71 2.07 4.00
C ILE A 325 -13.94 3.47 4.56
N ARG A 326 -13.54 4.48 3.79
CA ARG A 326 -13.95 5.88 3.99
C ARG A 326 -14.45 6.46 2.68
N LEU A 327 -15.39 7.39 2.77
CA LEU A 327 -15.93 8.12 1.62
C LEU A 327 -15.51 9.58 1.64
N ALA A 328 -15.31 10.18 0.48
CA ALA A 328 -15.07 11.61 0.33
C ALA A 328 -15.69 12.14 -0.96
N ASN A 329 -16.05 13.43 -0.97
CA ASN A 329 -16.50 14.11 -2.19
C ASN A 329 -15.33 14.58 -3.07
N LYS A 330 -14.09 14.55 -2.56
CA LYS A 330 -12.86 14.95 -3.25
C LYS A 330 -11.71 14.04 -2.85
N LEU A 331 -10.71 13.87 -3.72
CA LEU A 331 -9.50 13.08 -3.44
C LEU A 331 -8.68 13.61 -2.24
N THR A 332 -8.74 14.92 -1.98
CA THR A 332 -8.12 15.59 -0.82
C THR A 332 -8.91 15.44 0.47
N GLY A 333 -10.10 14.83 0.43
CA GLY A 333 -11.04 14.81 1.54
C GLY A 333 -11.89 16.10 1.64
N PRO A 334 -12.43 16.39 2.83
CA PRO A 334 -12.30 15.59 4.05
C PRO A 334 -12.89 14.19 3.89
N TRP A 335 -12.22 13.19 4.49
CA TRP A 335 -12.69 11.80 4.48
C TRP A 335 -13.65 11.55 5.64
N GLY A 336 -14.74 10.82 5.37
CA GLY A 336 -15.77 10.45 6.34
C GLY A 336 -15.29 9.47 7.40
N PRO A 337 -16.18 9.06 8.32
CA PRO A 337 -15.85 8.08 9.36
C PRO A 337 -15.43 6.73 8.76
N ILE A 338 -14.78 5.89 9.58
CA ILE A 338 -14.44 4.52 9.19
C ILE A 338 -15.73 3.70 9.17
N ILE A 339 -16.05 3.12 8.02
CA ILE A 339 -17.14 2.16 7.87
C ILE A 339 -16.50 0.78 7.78
N LYS A 340 -16.71 -0.06 8.80
CA LYS A 340 -16.19 -1.44 8.81
C LYS A 340 -17.03 -2.29 7.86
N ILE A 341 -16.35 -3.02 6.97
CA ILE A 341 -17.02 -3.82 5.94
C ILE A 341 -16.74 -5.31 6.07
N TRP A 342 -15.72 -5.74 6.81
CA TRP A 342 -15.37 -7.15 6.93
C TRP A 342 -14.57 -7.40 8.20
N ASP A 343 -14.88 -8.51 8.89
CA ASP A 343 -14.10 -9.02 10.01
C ASP A 343 -13.26 -10.22 9.55
N CYS A 344 -11.94 -10.08 9.63
CA CYS A 344 -10.98 -11.11 9.26
C CYS A 344 -10.77 -12.19 10.35
N ASN A 345 -11.37 -12.05 11.54
CA ASN A 345 -11.21 -13.01 12.64
C ASN A 345 -11.41 -14.49 12.24
N PRO A 346 -12.39 -14.86 11.39
CA PRO A 346 -12.57 -16.26 10.99
C PRO A 346 -11.35 -16.89 10.29
N ASP A 347 -10.46 -16.09 9.72
CA ASP A 347 -9.23 -16.57 9.08
C ASP A 347 -8.02 -16.67 10.04
N LEU A 348 -8.13 -16.11 11.24
CA LEU A 348 -7.09 -16.13 12.28
C LEU A 348 -7.16 -17.42 13.11
N LYS A 349 -6.75 -18.53 12.49
CA LYS A 349 -6.82 -19.88 13.10
C LYS A 349 -5.92 -20.08 14.32
N LYS A 350 -4.94 -19.21 14.52
CA LYS A 350 -4.01 -19.21 15.65
C LYS A 350 -3.83 -17.79 16.17
N SER A 351 -3.54 -17.65 17.47
CA SER A 351 -3.29 -16.34 18.10
C SER A 351 -2.02 -15.64 17.58
N THR A 352 -1.12 -16.38 16.93
CA THR A 352 0.08 -15.87 16.26
C THR A 352 -0.22 -15.22 14.92
N TYR A 353 -1.41 -15.44 14.35
CA TYR A 353 -1.75 -14.90 13.03
C TYR A 353 -2.16 -13.44 13.14
N VAL A 354 -1.72 -12.65 12.16
CA VAL A 354 -2.04 -11.22 12.06
C VAL A 354 -2.56 -10.91 10.66
N VAL A 355 -3.51 -9.98 10.55
CA VAL A 355 -4.06 -9.52 9.25
C VAL A 355 -3.63 -8.10 8.97
N TYR A 356 -3.46 -7.78 7.69
CA TYR A 356 -2.91 -6.49 7.26
C TYR A 356 -3.15 -6.24 5.77
N ASN A 357 -2.83 -5.01 5.35
CA ASN A 357 -2.70 -4.59 3.95
C ASN A 357 -3.96 -4.84 3.09
N ALA A 358 -5.15 -4.53 3.62
CA ALA A 358 -6.36 -4.58 2.83
C ALA A 358 -6.38 -3.48 1.75
N LYS A 359 -6.75 -3.83 0.51
CA LYS A 359 -6.94 -2.88 -0.61
C LYS A 359 -7.83 -3.44 -1.71
N ALA A 360 -8.45 -2.57 -2.50
CA ALA A 360 -9.21 -2.93 -3.68
C ALA A 360 -8.34 -3.08 -4.94
N HIS A 361 -8.88 -3.83 -5.90
CA HIS A 361 -8.32 -4.07 -7.24
C HIS A 361 -9.30 -3.58 -8.32
N PRO A 362 -9.32 -2.27 -8.64
CA PRO A 362 -10.36 -1.67 -9.47
C PRO A 362 -10.47 -2.30 -10.86
N THR A 363 -9.32 -2.68 -11.44
CA THR A 363 -9.25 -3.32 -12.76
C THR A 363 -9.77 -4.77 -12.76
N LEU A 364 -9.92 -5.39 -11.60
CA LEU A 364 -10.55 -6.71 -11.45
C LEU A 364 -12.02 -6.61 -11.01
N SER A 365 -12.45 -5.40 -10.63
CA SER A 365 -13.76 -5.11 -10.08
C SER A 365 -14.75 -4.78 -11.18
N GLY A 366 -15.94 -5.38 -11.15
CA GLY A 366 -17.06 -5.04 -12.02
C GLY A 366 -17.77 -3.73 -11.63
N PRO A 367 -18.83 -3.38 -12.39
CA PRO A 367 -19.64 -2.22 -12.07
C PRO A 367 -20.25 -2.30 -10.66
N ASN A 368 -20.17 -1.22 -9.90
CA ASN A 368 -20.67 -1.11 -8.52
C ASN A 368 -20.17 -2.22 -7.58
N GLU A 369 -19.01 -2.80 -7.85
CA GLU A 369 -18.35 -3.73 -6.93
C GLU A 369 -16.88 -3.35 -6.75
N LEU A 370 -16.29 -3.81 -5.65
CA LEU A 370 -14.85 -3.82 -5.43
C LEU A 370 -14.42 -5.23 -5.04
N LEU A 371 -13.47 -5.78 -5.77
CA LEU A 371 -12.70 -6.94 -5.34
C LEU A 371 -11.60 -6.43 -4.40
N ILE A 372 -11.61 -6.89 -3.15
CA ILE A 372 -10.69 -6.43 -2.11
C ILE A 372 -9.86 -7.61 -1.65
N SER A 373 -8.54 -7.45 -1.59
CA SER A 373 -7.65 -8.41 -0.96
C SER A 373 -7.22 -7.94 0.42
N TYR A 374 -6.82 -8.88 1.27
CA TYR A 374 -6.07 -8.64 2.50
C TYR A 374 -5.08 -9.79 2.72
N ASN A 375 -4.00 -9.55 3.48
CA ASN A 375 -2.96 -10.52 3.75
C ASN A 375 -3.06 -11.05 5.17
N ILE A 376 -2.49 -12.24 5.38
CA ILE A 376 -2.28 -12.81 6.72
C ILE A 376 -0.82 -13.18 6.86
N ASN A 377 -0.22 -12.83 7.99
CA ASN A 377 1.13 -13.19 8.39
C ASN A 377 1.10 -13.90 9.76
N SER A 378 2.26 -14.27 10.29
CA SER A 378 2.42 -14.85 11.61
C SER A 378 3.60 -14.23 12.36
N LEU A 379 3.40 -14.01 13.66
CA LEU A 379 4.43 -13.62 14.62
C LEU A 379 5.48 -14.74 14.85
N GLU A 380 5.15 -15.99 14.53
CA GLU A 380 6.02 -17.16 14.55
C GLU A 380 6.19 -17.74 13.12
N PHE A 381 6.50 -16.86 12.17
CA PHE A 381 6.40 -17.08 10.72
C PHE A 381 6.80 -18.48 10.23
N ILE A 382 8.06 -18.88 10.42
CA ILE A 382 8.57 -20.17 9.91
C ILE A 382 7.88 -21.35 10.62
N LYS A 383 7.71 -21.27 11.94
CA LYS A 383 7.07 -22.34 12.72
C LYS A 383 5.63 -22.58 12.27
N ASP A 384 4.89 -21.50 12.01
CA ASP A 384 3.52 -21.62 11.54
C ASP A 384 3.42 -22.10 10.09
N LEU A 385 4.29 -21.61 9.20
CA LEU A 385 4.32 -22.09 7.81
C LEU A 385 4.67 -23.58 7.68
N MET A 386 5.42 -24.16 8.62
CA MET A 386 5.66 -25.61 8.62
C MET A 386 4.40 -26.44 8.88
N THR A 387 3.35 -25.85 9.47
CA THR A 387 2.09 -26.55 9.81
C THR A 387 0.87 -26.05 9.02
N ASP A 388 0.94 -24.82 8.51
CA ASP A 388 -0.06 -24.20 7.64
C ASP A 388 0.66 -23.42 6.52
N PRO A 389 1.31 -24.12 5.57
CA PRO A 389 2.18 -23.51 4.56
C PRO A 389 1.47 -22.55 3.62
N ASN A 390 0.13 -22.57 3.60
CA ASN A 390 -0.66 -21.66 2.79
C ASN A 390 -1.06 -20.40 3.56
N LEU A 391 -0.78 -20.24 4.86
CA LEU A 391 -1.29 -19.11 5.65
C LEU A 391 -0.93 -17.74 5.03
N TYR A 392 0.31 -17.61 4.56
CA TYR A 392 0.96 -16.40 4.07
C TYR A 392 0.62 -16.11 2.62
N ARG A 393 -0.65 -15.80 2.35
CA ARG A 393 -1.12 -15.45 1.01
C ARG A 393 -2.32 -14.50 1.08
N PRO A 394 -2.61 -13.76 0.00
CA PRO A 394 -3.79 -12.91 -0.06
C PRO A 394 -5.09 -13.73 -0.03
N ARG A 395 -6.09 -13.18 0.65
CA ARG A 395 -7.49 -13.63 0.65
C ARG A 395 -8.35 -12.51 0.09
N PHE A 396 -9.51 -12.86 -0.47
CA PHE A 396 -10.34 -11.90 -1.18
C PHE A 396 -11.78 -11.86 -0.67
N ILE A 397 -12.34 -10.66 -0.67
CA ILE A 397 -13.77 -10.39 -0.48
C ILE A 397 -14.29 -9.58 -1.66
N ARG A 398 -15.60 -9.60 -1.83
CA ARG A 398 -16.32 -8.80 -2.82
C ARG A 398 -17.30 -7.89 -2.12
N LEU A 399 -17.07 -6.59 -2.24
CA LEU A 399 -17.97 -5.54 -1.79
C LEU A 399 -18.87 -5.14 -2.95
N LYS A 400 -20.19 -5.28 -2.84
CA LYS A 400 -21.17 -4.81 -3.82
C LYS A 400 -21.90 -3.59 -3.28
N ILE A 401 -21.89 -2.50 -4.01
CA ILE A 401 -22.49 -1.21 -3.65
C ILE A 401 -23.89 -1.15 -4.27
N GLN A 402 -24.89 -0.74 -3.48
CA GLN A 402 -26.31 -0.79 -3.84
C GLN A 402 -26.86 0.55 -4.35
#